data_AF-A0A1V5QY89-F1
#
_entry.id   AF-A0A1V5QY89-F1
#
_cell.length_a   1.000
_cell.length_b   1.000
_cell.length_c   1.000
_cell.angle_alpha   90.00
_cell.angle_beta   90.00
_cell.angle_gamma   90.00
#
_symmetry.space_group_name_H-M   'P 1'
#
loop_
_entity.id
_entity.type
_entity.pdbx_description
1 polymer ?
#
loop_
_entity_poly.entity_id
_entity_poly.type
_entity_poly.pdbx_seq_one_letter_code
_entity_poly.pdbx_strand_id
1 'polypeptide(L)'
;MGEASLRRAFWQGYGTGLAVAVAWPLLLQVALLAWLKAPLPMIQGEVLQQIGYAFTGLTLLGSVLLVLRFRALRGTFSTTPEPLRPGRLRGELLLAAGLCAGTALLGLLYLVLGGSSTLRHARGFLLIAPLQFLGLVPRLGTWRAAARTSPRPLPGTILEPPQEAP
;
A
#
# COMPACT_ATOMS: atom_id res chain seq x y z
N MET A 1 -0.38 18.09 -20.89
CA MET A 1 -1.29 16.96 -20.57
C MET A 1 -1.01 16.26 -19.23
N GLY A 2 0.00 16.64 -18.42
CA GLY A 2 0.46 15.85 -17.27
C GLY A 2 -0.35 15.87 -15.96
N GLU A 3 -0.97 17.00 -15.56
CA GLU A 3 -1.65 17.05 -14.26
C GLU A 3 -2.99 16.30 -14.22
N ALA A 4 -3.76 16.35 -15.32
CA ALA A 4 -5.07 15.69 -15.40
C ALA A 4 -4.94 14.16 -15.45
N SER A 5 -3.90 13.64 -16.10
CA SER A 5 -3.60 12.20 -16.16
C SER A 5 -3.08 11.70 -14.81
N LEU A 6 -2.20 12.46 -14.14
CA LEU A 6 -1.71 12.13 -12.80
C LEU A 6 -2.83 12.10 -11.76
N ARG A 7 -3.75 13.08 -11.80
CA ARG A 7 -4.93 13.10 -10.92
C ARG A 7 -5.82 11.88 -11.14
N ARG A 8 -6.11 11.54 -12.40
CA ARG A 8 -6.92 10.35 -12.72
C ARG A 8 -6.25 9.07 -12.24
N ALA A 9 -4.97 8.88 -12.52
CA ALA A 9 -4.22 7.70 -12.10
C ALA A 9 -4.16 7.56 -10.57
N PHE A 10 -3.99 8.67 -9.85
CA PHE A 10 -4.04 8.67 -8.39
C PHE A 10 -5.41 8.23 -7.88
N TRP A 11 -6.52 8.86 -8.32
CA TRP A 11 -7.84 8.52 -7.82
C TRP A 11 -8.27 7.10 -8.20
N GLN A 12 -7.89 6.63 -9.38
CA GLN A 12 -8.10 5.24 -9.78
C GLN A 12 -7.32 4.29 -8.89
N GLY A 13 -6.01 4.50 -8.69
CA GLY A 13 -5.16 3.65 -7.85
C GLY A 13 -5.53 3.70 -6.37
N TYR A 14 -5.89 4.89 -5.87
CA TYR A 14 -6.31 5.10 -4.49
C TYR A 14 -7.68 4.48 -4.22
N GLY A 15 -8.64 4.69 -5.12
CA GLY A 15 -9.98 4.11 -5.01
C GLY A 15 -9.94 2.58 -5.11
N THR A 16 -9.23 2.03 -6.09
CA THR A 16 -9.04 0.57 -6.19
C THR A 16 -8.27 0.01 -5.01
N GLY A 17 -7.19 0.67 -4.58
CA GLY A 17 -6.41 0.24 -3.42
C GLY A 17 -7.22 0.23 -2.13
N LEU A 18 -8.04 1.26 -1.90
CA LEU A 18 -8.94 1.32 -0.75
C LEU A 18 -10.03 0.25 -0.82
N ALA A 19 -10.62 0.05 -2.01
CA ALA A 19 -11.60 -1.01 -2.22
C ALA A 19 -11.00 -2.38 -1.91
N VAL A 20 -9.76 -2.66 -2.34
CA VAL A 20 -9.04 -3.90 -2.00
C VAL A 20 -8.78 -3.98 -0.50
N ALA A 21 -8.27 -2.92 0.13
CA ALA A 21 -7.96 -2.89 1.56
C ALA A 21 -9.19 -3.06 2.46
N VAL A 22 -10.41 -2.81 1.96
CA VAL A 22 -11.68 -2.98 2.70
C VAL A 22 -12.41 -4.27 2.29
N ALA A 23 -12.60 -4.50 0.99
CA ALA A 23 -13.37 -5.64 0.51
C ALA A 23 -12.66 -6.96 0.78
N TRP A 24 -11.34 -7.00 0.64
CA TRP A 24 -10.56 -8.22 0.89
C TRP A 24 -10.69 -8.76 2.33
N PRO A 25 -10.46 -7.97 3.40
CA PRO A 25 -10.65 -8.45 4.77
C PRO A 25 -12.09 -8.90 5.03
N LEU A 26 -13.09 -8.21 4.48
CA LEU A 26 -14.50 -8.56 4.66
C LEU A 26 -14.85 -9.88 3.97
N LEU A 27 -14.43 -10.06 2.71
CA LEU A 27 -14.65 -11.31 1.96
C LEU A 27 -14.01 -12.48 2.68
N LEU A 28 -12.79 -12.32 3.16
CA LEU A 28 -12.10 -13.36 3.89
C LEU A 28 -12.74 -13.65 5.25
N GLN A 29 -13.21 -12.64 5.98
CA GLN A 29 -13.93 -12.85 7.22
C GLN A 29 -15.22 -13.66 7.00
N VAL A 30 -15.99 -13.33 5.96
CA VAL A 30 -17.21 -14.08 5.59
C VAL A 30 -16.87 -15.50 5.18
N ALA A 31 -15.86 -15.68 4.32
CA ALA A 31 -15.41 -17.00 3.89
C ALA A 31 -14.93 -17.85 5.07
N LEU A 32 -14.18 -17.26 6.01
CA LEU A 32 -13.69 -17.95 7.20
C LEU A 32 -14.85 -18.42 8.09
N LEU A 33 -15.83 -17.55 8.33
CA LEU A 33 -17.02 -17.87 9.12
C LEU A 33 -17.88 -18.95 8.44
N ALA A 34 -17.97 -18.95 7.11
CA ALA A 34 -18.71 -19.96 6.36
C ALA A 34 -17.99 -21.32 6.32
N TRP A 35 -16.67 -21.33 6.41
CA TRP A 35 -15.83 -22.52 6.28
C TRP A 35 -15.51 -23.21 7.61
N LEU A 36 -15.47 -22.49 8.73
CA LEU A 36 -15.29 -23.07 10.06
C LEU A 36 -16.54 -23.88 10.48
N LYS A 37 -16.60 -25.13 10.04
CA LYS A 37 -17.63 -26.11 10.43
C LYS A 37 -17.21 -27.03 11.57
N ALA A 38 -15.93 -27.02 11.95
CA ALA A 38 -15.36 -27.90 12.97
C ALA A 38 -14.49 -27.11 13.97
N PRO A 39 -14.45 -27.53 15.24
CA PRO A 39 -13.55 -26.95 16.23
C PRO A 39 -12.09 -27.31 15.88
N LEU A 40 -11.29 -26.29 15.55
CA LEU A 40 -9.85 -26.44 15.38
C LEU A 40 -9.15 -26.60 16.74
N PRO A 41 -8.00 -27.31 16.81
CA PRO A 41 -7.17 -27.30 18.00
C PRO A 41 -6.69 -25.88 18.27
N MET A 42 -7.16 -25.27 19.36
CA MET A 42 -6.84 -23.88 19.70
C MET A 42 -5.53 -23.82 20.49
N ILE A 43 -4.62 -22.98 20.02
CA ILE A 43 -3.45 -22.60 20.80
C ILE A 43 -3.93 -21.62 21.88
N GLN A 44 -3.53 -21.84 23.13
CA GLN A 44 -3.93 -20.98 24.26
C GLN A 44 -2.71 -20.52 25.05
N GLY A 45 -2.92 -19.51 25.90
CA GLY A 45 -1.90 -19.03 26.83
C GLY A 45 -0.75 -18.28 26.14
N GLU A 46 0.44 -18.41 26.71
CA GLU A 46 1.61 -17.60 26.38
C GLU A 46 2.05 -17.71 24.90
N VAL A 47 1.92 -18.90 24.31
CA VAL A 47 2.27 -19.15 22.90
C VAL A 47 1.40 -18.31 21.96
N LEU A 48 0.09 -18.26 22.21
CA LEU A 48 -0.83 -17.44 21.42
C LEU A 48 -0.53 -15.94 21.57
N GLN A 49 -0.07 -15.51 22.74
CA GLN A 49 0.32 -14.12 22.98
C GLN A 49 1.61 -13.77 22.22
N GLN A 50 2.62 -14.65 22.23
CA GLN A 50 3.86 -14.48 21.47
C GLN A 50 3.60 -14.39 19.95
N ILE A 51 2.70 -15.23 19.42
CA ILE A 51 2.27 -15.15 18.01
C ILE A 51 1.62 -13.78 17.73
N GLY A 52 0.76 -13.29 18.62
CA GLY A 52 0.13 -11.99 18.50
C GLY A 52 1.15 -10.84 18.46
N TYR A 53 2.18 -10.89 19.29
CA TYR A 53 3.28 -9.91 19.26
C TYR A 53 4.09 -10.00 17.97
N ALA A 54 4.40 -11.21 17.49
CA ALA A 54 5.09 -11.40 16.22
C ALA A 54 4.30 -10.79 15.04
N PHE A 55 2.98 -11.02 15.00
CA PHE A 55 2.11 -10.46 13.95
C PHE A 55 2.01 -8.94 14.03
N THR A 56 1.95 -8.39 15.25
CA THR A 56 1.99 -6.94 15.47
C THR A 56 3.32 -6.36 14.98
N GLY A 57 4.44 -7.00 15.31
CA GLY A 57 5.77 -6.62 14.86
C GLY A 57 5.90 -6.62 13.33
N LEU A 58 5.41 -7.67 12.67
CA LEU A 58 5.37 -7.74 11.19
C LEU A 58 4.53 -6.61 10.58
N THR A 59 3.38 -6.31 11.19
CA THR A 59 2.46 -5.26 10.74
C THR A 59 3.11 -3.86 10.84
N LEU A 60 3.83 -3.61 11.93
CA LEU A 60 4.58 -2.37 12.12
C LEU A 60 5.79 -2.28 11.18
N LEU A 61 6.55 -3.38 11.02
CA LEU A 61 7.68 -3.44 10.10
C LEU A 61 7.23 -3.16 8.66
N GLY A 62 6.12 -3.77 8.23
CA GLY A 62 5.52 -3.51 6.92
C GLY A 62 5.13 -2.04 6.74
N SER A 63 4.60 -1.39 7.78
CA SER A 63 4.27 0.05 7.76
C SER A 63 5.50 0.92 7.57
N VAL A 64 6.58 0.62 8.31
CA VAL A 64 7.87 1.34 8.20
C VAL A 64 8.46 1.17 6.80
N LEU A 65 8.50 -0.05 6.29
CA LEU A 65 9.00 -0.34 4.93
C LEU A 65 8.19 0.40 3.87
N LEU A 66 6.87 0.48 4.03
CA LEU A 66 6.01 1.22 3.11
C LEU A 66 6.30 2.72 3.11
N VAL A 67 6.51 3.32 4.28
CA VAL A 67 6.91 4.73 4.41
C VAL A 67 8.27 4.98 3.76
N LEU A 68 9.26 4.13 4.03
CA LEU A 68 10.59 4.22 3.42
C LEU A 68 10.51 4.10 1.90
N ARG A 69 9.71 3.16 1.39
CA ARG A 69 9.46 2.98 -0.04
C ARG A 69 8.86 4.23 -0.67
N PHE A 70 7.84 4.83 -0.06
CA PHE A 70 7.25 6.07 -0.58
C PHE A 70 8.22 7.26 -0.52
N ARG A 71 9.08 7.35 0.50
CA ARG A 71 10.14 8.37 0.55
C ARG A 71 11.14 8.21 -0.59
N ALA A 72 11.60 6.99 -0.85
CA ALA A 72 12.49 6.69 -1.97
C ALA A 72 11.81 6.93 -3.33
N LEU A 73 10.53 6.56 -3.46
CA LEU A 73 9.76 6.78 -4.68
C LEU A 73 9.63 8.26 -5.02
N ARG A 74 9.42 9.13 -4.02
CA ARG A 74 9.37 10.60 -4.24
C ARG A 74 10.67 11.13 -4.84
N GLY A 75 11.82 10.66 -4.37
CA GLY A 75 13.12 11.07 -4.89
C GLY A 75 13.34 10.65 -6.35
N THR A 76 12.81 9.49 -6.75
CA THR A 76 12.89 8.98 -8.14
C THR A 76 11.73 9.44 -9.04
N PHE A 77 10.69 10.04 -8.46
CA PHE A 77 9.52 10.52 -9.20
C PHE A 77 9.85 11.75 -10.06
N SER A 78 10.77 12.60 -9.59
CA SER A 78 11.24 13.80 -10.30
C SER A 78 12.05 13.46 -11.56
N THR A 79 12.73 12.31 -11.57
CA THR A 79 13.56 11.83 -12.70
C THR A 79 12.80 10.87 -13.63
N THR A 80 11.61 10.40 -13.22
CA THR A 80 10.78 9.52 -14.06
C THR A 80 10.19 10.32 -15.23
N PRO A 81 10.24 9.83 -16.49
CA PRO A 81 9.62 10.48 -17.63
C PRO A 81 8.12 10.70 -17.43
N GLU A 82 7.63 11.88 -17.80
CA GLU A 82 6.23 12.27 -17.65
C GLU A 82 5.19 11.24 -18.14
N PRO A 83 5.36 10.55 -19.29
CA PRO A 83 4.38 9.54 -19.74
C PRO A 83 4.30 8.31 -18.82
N LEU A 84 5.35 7.98 -18.06
CA LEU A 84 5.42 6.79 -17.22
C LEU A 84 4.99 7.04 -15.76
N ARG A 85 5.04 8.30 -15.30
CA ARG A 85 4.63 8.72 -13.94
C ARG A 85 3.25 8.21 -13.49
N PRO A 86 2.16 8.34 -14.28
CA PRO A 86 0.84 7.91 -13.83
C PRO A 86 0.74 6.39 -13.64
N GLY A 87 1.33 5.59 -14.54
CA GLY A 87 1.35 4.14 -14.43
C GLY A 87 2.13 3.67 -13.22
N ARG A 88 3.31 4.26 -12.99
CA ARG A 88 4.15 3.97 -11.82
C ARG A 88 3.45 4.31 -10.51
N LEU A 89 2.81 5.48 -10.43
CA LEU A 89 2.04 5.89 -9.26
C LEU A 89 0.90 4.89 -8.95
N ARG A 90 0.12 4.51 -9.97
CA ARG A 90 -0.96 3.55 -9.80
C ARG A 90 -0.45 2.19 -9.32
N GLY A 91 0.64 1.68 -9.90
CA GLY A 91 1.25 0.42 -9.50
C GLY A 91 1.69 0.43 -8.03
N GLU A 92 2.32 1.51 -7.58
CA GLU A 92 2.78 1.65 -6.19
C GLU A 92 1.61 1.78 -5.19
N LEU A 93 0.51 2.43 -5.58
CA LEU A 93 -0.71 2.47 -4.78
C LEU A 93 -1.34 1.07 -4.63
N LEU A 94 -1.36 0.27 -5.70
CA LEU A 94 -1.86 -1.11 -5.64
C LEU A 94 -0.95 -2.02 -4.81
N LEU A 95 0.37 -1.84 -4.91
CA LEU A 95 1.35 -2.56 -4.09
C LEU A 95 1.15 -2.24 -2.61
N ALA A 96 0.98 -0.96 -2.28
CA ALA A 96 0.66 -0.51 -0.92
C ALA A 96 -0.65 -1.12 -0.42
N ALA A 97 -1.68 -1.15 -1.26
CA ALA A 97 -2.96 -1.78 -0.92
C ALA A 97 -2.80 -3.27 -0.64
N GLY A 98 -2.03 -3.99 -1.46
CA GLY A 98 -1.75 -5.41 -1.28
C GLY A 98 -1.00 -5.69 0.04
N LEU A 99 0.01 -4.88 0.36
CA LEU A 99 0.74 -4.99 1.63
C LEU A 99 -0.17 -4.71 2.84
N CYS A 100 -1.00 -3.68 2.77
CA CYS A 100 -1.95 -3.37 3.83
C CYS A 100 -3.00 -4.49 3.96
N ALA A 101 -3.54 -4.99 2.86
CA ALA A 101 -4.47 -6.12 2.83
C ALA A 101 -3.82 -7.42 3.38
N GLY A 102 -2.51 -7.58 3.23
CA GLY A 102 -1.75 -8.68 3.84
C GLY A 102 -1.80 -8.67 5.37
N THR A 103 -1.89 -7.50 6.01
CA THR A 103 -1.99 -7.40 7.48
C THR A 103 -3.32 -7.95 8.00
N ALA A 104 -4.39 -7.85 7.21
CA ALA A 104 -5.67 -8.48 7.53
C ALA A 104 -5.59 -10.02 7.55
N LEU A 105 -4.73 -10.62 6.71
CA LEU A 105 -4.49 -12.07 6.73
C LEU A 105 -3.88 -12.52 8.05
N LEU A 106 -2.99 -11.72 8.65
CA LEU A 106 -2.43 -12.01 9.97
C LEU A 106 -3.53 -12.03 11.05
N GLY A 107 -4.48 -11.10 10.97
CA GLY A 107 -5.65 -11.08 11.86
C GLY A 107 -6.52 -12.33 11.75
N LEU A 108 -6.75 -12.79 10.51
CA LEU A 108 -7.52 -14.01 10.26
C LEU A 108 -6.77 -15.26 10.69
N LEU A 109 -5.47 -15.32 10.46
CA LEU A 109 -4.63 -16.41 10.96
C LEU A 109 -4.66 -16.45 12.49
N TYR A 110 -4.62 -15.29 13.13
CA TYR A 110 -4.73 -15.17 14.59
C TYR A 110 -6.11 -15.65 15.12
N LEU A 111 -7.16 -15.40 14.35
CA LEU A 111 -8.51 -15.91 14.64
C LEU A 111 -8.60 -17.42 14.52
N VAL A 112 -7.98 -18.01 13.49
CA VAL A 112 -7.95 -19.47 13.29
C VAL A 112 -7.18 -20.16 14.41
N LEU A 113 -6.07 -19.58 14.87
CA LEU A 113 -5.22 -20.18 15.90
C LEU A 113 -5.79 -20.08 17.32
N GLY A 114 -6.40 -18.94 17.68
CA GLY A 114 -6.92 -18.69 19.04
C GLY A 114 -8.45 -18.78 19.19
N GLY A 115 -9.17 -19.01 18.09
CA GLY A 115 -10.63 -19.14 18.09
C GLY A 115 -11.37 -17.87 18.54
N SER A 116 -12.56 -18.04 19.11
CA SER A 116 -13.43 -16.92 19.50
C SER A 116 -12.78 -15.97 20.54
N SER A 117 -11.84 -16.47 21.34
CA SER A 117 -11.11 -15.68 22.34
C SER A 117 -10.28 -14.55 21.73
N THR A 118 -9.80 -14.73 20.49
CA THR A 118 -8.98 -13.74 19.77
C THR A 118 -9.78 -12.85 18.82
N LEU A 119 -11.11 -13.04 18.73
CA LEU A 119 -11.97 -12.31 17.80
C LEU A 119 -11.80 -10.79 17.90
N ARG A 120 -11.66 -10.24 19.11
CA ARG A 120 -11.44 -8.82 19.33
C ARG A 120 -10.10 -8.36 18.73
N HIS A 121 -9.03 -9.12 18.93
CA HIS A 121 -7.70 -8.80 18.40
C HIS A 121 -7.64 -8.97 16.88
N ALA A 122 -8.22 -10.06 16.35
CA ALA A 122 -8.34 -10.30 14.92
C ALA A 122 -9.09 -9.17 14.19
N ARG A 123 -10.17 -8.65 14.80
CA ARG A 123 -10.89 -7.46 14.29
C ARG A 123 -10.01 -6.22 14.25
N GLY A 124 -9.11 -6.05 15.21
CA GLY A 124 -8.10 -4.97 15.21
C GLY A 124 -7.25 -5.00 13.94
N PHE A 125 -6.71 -6.16 13.57
CA PHE A 125 -5.94 -6.33 12.33
C PHE A 125 -6.77 -6.10 11.06
N LEU A 126 -8.03 -6.54 11.05
CA LEU A 126 -8.95 -6.29 9.92
C LEU A 126 -9.21 -4.78 9.72
N LEU A 127 -9.33 -4.01 10.80
CA LEU A 127 -9.51 -2.56 10.76
C LEU A 127 -8.22 -1.79 10.49
N ILE A 128 -7.07 -2.34 10.90
CA ILE A 128 -5.77 -1.72 10.67
C ILE A 128 -5.42 -1.65 9.19
N ALA A 129 -5.76 -2.66 8.38
CA ALA A 129 -5.47 -2.67 6.94
C ALA A 129 -5.97 -1.41 6.20
N PRO A 130 -7.27 -1.02 6.26
CA PRO A 130 -7.72 0.21 5.61
C PRO A 130 -7.15 1.47 6.27
N LEU A 131 -6.96 1.48 7.60
CA LEU A 131 -6.37 2.64 8.29
C LEU A 131 -4.92 2.89 7.91
N GLN A 132 -4.13 1.82 7.75
CA GLN A 132 -2.75 1.89 7.25
C GLN A 132 -2.72 2.42 5.83
N PHE A 133 -3.60 1.94 4.96
CA PHE A 133 -3.68 2.44 3.59
C PHE A 133 -4.03 3.94 3.58
N LEU A 134 -5.03 4.36 4.34
CA LEU A 134 -5.44 5.77 4.43
C LEU A 134 -4.35 6.67 5.04
N GLY A 135 -3.66 6.20 6.08
CA GLY A 135 -2.70 6.96 6.84
C GLY A 135 -1.30 7.02 6.22
N LEU A 136 -0.87 5.96 5.54
CA LEU A 136 0.50 5.84 5.02
C LEU A 136 0.63 6.24 3.56
N VAL A 137 -0.45 6.15 2.77
CA VAL A 137 -0.41 6.56 1.36
C VAL A 137 -0.30 8.09 1.27
N PRO A 138 0.74 8.63 0.58
CA PRO A 138 0.90 10.06 0.43
C PRO A 138 -0.26 10.71 -0.34
N ARG A 139 -0.69 11.89 0.13
CA ARG A 139 -1.73 12.69 -0.53
C ARG A 139 -1.29 13.11 -1.94
N LEU A 140 -2.27 13.30 -2.83
CA LEU A 140 -2.05 13.77 -4.20
C LEU A 140 -1.18 15.04 -4.27
N GLY A 141 -1.33 15.98 -3.32
CA GLY A 141 -0.52 17.19 -3.25
C GLY A 141 0.98 16.91 -3.14
N THR A 142 1.36 15.85 -2.42
CA THR A 142 2.77 15.47 -2.25
C THR A 142 3.38 14.90 -3.54
N TRP A 143 2.58 14.16 -4.31
CA TRP A 143 2.99 13.65 -5.62
C TRP A 143 3.13 14.77 -6.66
N ARG A 144 2.23 15.75 -6.63
CA ARG A 144 2.34 16.96 -7.46
C ARG A 144 3.59 17.76 -7.15
N ALA A 145 3.91 17.95 -5.87
CA ALA A 145 5.13 18.64 -5.47
C ALA A 145 6.38 17.92 -6.01
N ALA A 146 6.45 16.59 -5.84
CA ALA A 146 7.57 15.78 -6.33
C ALA A 146 7.73 15.82 -7.87
N ALA A 147 6.62 15.89 -8.62
CA ALA A 147 6.66 16.02 -10.08
C ALA A 147 7.13 17.40 -10.56
N ARG A 148 6.90 18.47 -9.77
CA ARG A 148 7.33 19.84 -10.11
C ARG A 148 8.81 20.09 -9.84
N THR A 149 9.42 19.32 -8.93
CA THR A 149 10.86 19.36 -8.64
C THR A 149 11.74 18.62 -9.66
N SER A 150 11.24 18.30 -10.86
CA SER A 150 12.13 17.91 -11.96
C SER A 150 13.18 19.00 -12.19
N PRO A 151 14.46 18.66 -12.44
CA PRO A 151 15.43 19.66 -12.83
C PRO A 151 14.90 20.37 -14.08
N ARG A 152 14.72 21.69 -14.01
CA ARG A 152 14.61 22.49 -15.23
C ARG A 152 15.84 22.17 -16.08
N PRO A 153 15.70 21.85 -17.38
CA PRO A 153 16.87 21.86 -18.25
C PRO A 153 17.51 23.25 -18.12
N LEU A 154 18.80 23.28 -17.83
CA LEU A 154 19.56 24.52 -17.76
C LEU A 154 19.36 25.26 -19.09
N PRO A 155 19.05 26.58 -19.08
CA PRO A 155 18.96 27.34 -20.31
C PRO A 155 20.32 27.25 -21.02
N GLY A 156 20.35 26.53 -22.16
CA GLY A 156 21.58 26.25 -22.91
C GLY A 156 21.77 24.83 -23.43
N THR A 157 20.87 23.88 -23.13
CA THR A 157 20.94 22.49 -23.67
C THR A 157 19.91 22.23 -24.78
N ILE A 158 19.78 23.17 -25.71
CA ILE A 158 19.30 22.83 -27.06
C ILE A 158 20.58 22.55 -27.86
N LEU A 159 20.92 21.28 -28.03
CA LEU A 159 21.87 20.89 -29.06
C LEU A 159 21.23 21.24 -30.40
N GLU A 160 21.64 22.37 -30.95
CA GLU A 160 21.38 22.72 -32.35
C GLU A 160 21.81 21.52 -33.20
N PRO A 161 20.94 20.96 -34.06
CA PRO A 161 21.39 19.95 -35.00
C PRO A 161 22.48 20.57 -35.88
N PRO A 162 23.58 19.86 -36.17
CA PRO A 162 24.63 20.40 -37.02
C PRO A 162 24.00 20.74 -38.37
N GLN A 163 24.07 22.02 -38.76
CA GLN A 163 23.76 22.42 -40.12
C GLN A 163 24.68 21.63 -41.05
N GLU A 164 24.09 20.79 -41.91
CA GLU A 164 24.78 20.21 -43.04
C GLU A 164 25.32 21.38 -43.89
N ALA A 165 26.64 21.49 -43.98
CA ALA A 165 27.32 22.43 -44.85
C ALA A 165 27.18 21.95 -46.32
N PRO A 166 27.12 22.89 -47.29
CA PRO A 166 26.68 22.66 -48.67
C PRO A 166 27.63 21.78 -49.52
#